data_AF-A0A1H3BT96-F1
#
_entry.id   AF-A0A1H3BT96-F1
#
_cell.length_a   1.000
_cell.length_b   1.000
_cell.length_c   1.000
_cell.angle_alpha   90.00
_cell.angle_beta   90.00
_cell.angle_gamma   90.00
#
_symmetry.space_group_name_H-M   'P 1'
#
loop_
_entity.id
_entity.type
_entity.pdbx_description
1 polymer ?
#
loop_
_entity_poly.entity_id
_entity_poly.type
_entity_poly.pdbx_seq_one_letter_code
_entity_poly.pdbx_strand_id
1 'polypeptide(L)' 'MTNDEKKIRGEKQIDENLKRVYEEVVNEELPDRFKDLLSQLKSQSTGGGSDASR' A
#
# COMPACT_ATOMS: atom_id res chain seq x y z
N MET A 1 3.49 31.20 21.71
CA MET A 1 4.82 30.64 21.42
C MET A 1 5.04 29.25 22.02
N THR A 2 4.64 28.95 23.28
CA THR A 2 4.88 27.62 23.91
C THR A 2 3.95 26.49 23.45
N ASN A 3 2.73 26.80 22.98
CA ASN A 3 1.80 25.79 22.48
C ASN A 3 2.13 25.32 21.06
N ASP A 4 2.67 26.22 20.23
CA ASP A 4 3.04 25.91 18.84
C ASP A 4 4.22 24.92 18.79
N GLU A 5 5.20 25.08 19.67
CA GLU A 5 6.33 24.15 19.81
C GLU A 5 5.89 22.74 20.25
N LYS A 6 4.92 22.64 21.16
CA LYS A 6 4.35 21.34 21.58
C LYS A 6 3.59 20.68 20.45
N LYS A 7 2.82 21.45 19.67
CA LYS A 7 2.10 20.97 18.48
C LYS A 7 3.06 20.43 17.43
N ILE A 8 4.12 21.18 17.09
CA ILE A 8 5.15 20.77 16.13
C ILE A 8 5.86 19.49 16.60
N ARG A 9 6.19 19.37 17.90
CA ARG A 9 6.79 18.15 18.45
C ARG A 9 5.84 16.94 18.36
N GLY A 10 4.56 17.14 18.65
CA GLY A 10 3.54 16.10 18.53
C GLY A 10 3.34 15.62 17.08
N GLU A 11 3.27 16.55 16.13
CA GLU A 11 3.16 16.23 14.69
C GLU A 11 4.37 15.44 14.19
N LYS A 12 5.58 15.84 14.57
CA LYS A 12 6.80 15.09 14.22
C LYS A 12 6.80 13.67 14.76
N GLN A 13 6.37 13.49 16.01
CA GLN A 13 6.28 12.16 16.63
C GLN A 13 5.23 11.28 15.95
N ILE A 14 4.10 11.85 15.54
CA ILE A 14 3.06 11.13 14.78
C ILE A 14 3.64 10.67 13.43
N ASP A 15 4.30 11.57 12.71
CA ASP A 15 4.91 11.26 11.41
C ASP A 15 5.99 10.16 11.53
N GLU A 16 6.86 10.25 12.54
CA GLU A 16 7.89 9.25 12.81
C GLU A 16 7.30 7.88 13.13
N ASN A 17 6.25 7.83 13.96
CA ASN A 17 5.57 6.58 14.30
C ASN A 17 4.87 5.96 13.09
N LEU A 18 4.19 6.77 12.27
CA LEU A 18 3.55 6.29 11.03
C LEU A 18 4.59 5.71 10.07
N LYS A 19 5.69 6.43 9.82
CA LYS A 19 6.77 5.94 8.96
C LYS A 19 7.31 4.59 9.43
N ARG A 20 7.59 4.45 10.73
CA ARG A 20 8.11 3.19 11.28
C ARG A 20 7.17 2.02 11.02
N VAL A 21 5.87 2.20 11.27
CA VAL A 21 4.85 1.15 11.04
C VAL A 21 4.77 0.79 9.56
N TYR A 22 4.76 1.78 8.67
CA TYR A 22 4.72 1.52 7.23
C TYR A 22 6.01 0.87 6.71
N GLU A 23 7.17 1.24 7.23
CA GLU A 23 8.45 0.60 6.89
C GLU A 23 8.48 -0.87 7.32
N GLU A 24 7.94 -1.20 8.49
CA GLU A 24 7.79 -2.59 8.94
C GLU A 24 6.92 -3.38 7.94
N VAL A 25 5.74 -2.86 7.59
CA VAL A 25 4.79 -3.52 6.66
C VAL A 25 5.35 -3.66 5.24
N VAL A 26 6.13 -2.68 4.74
CA VAL A 26 6.72 -2.73 3.39
C VAL A 26 7.77 -3.84 3.25
N ASN A 27 8.46 -4.18 4.35
CA ASN A 27 9.46 -5.26 4.35
C ASN A 27 8.83 -6.66 4.49
N GLU A 28 7.53 -6.74 4.77
CA GLU A 28 6.82 -8.02 4.83
C GLU A 28 6.55 -8.57 3.42
N GLU A 29 6.51 -9.90 3.32
CA GLU A 29 6.15 -10.55 2.06
C GLU A 29 4.69 -10.25 1.69
N LEU A 30 4.45 -9.93 0.42
CA LEU A 30 3.10 -9.69 -0.09
C LEU A 30 2.21 -10.94 0.14
N PRO A 31 1.03 -10.81 0.77
CA PRO A 31 0.15 -11.95 1.02
C PRO A 31 -0.29 -12.65 -0.28
N ASP A 32 -0.43 -13.98 -0.22
CA ASP A 32 -0.74 -14.82 -1.38
C ASP A 32 -2.04 -14.41 -2.08
N ARG A 33 -3.05 -13.97 -1.32
CA ARG A 33 -4.31 -13.45 -1.87
C ARG A 33 -4.10 -12.28 -2.82
N PHE A 34 -3.13 -11.40 -2.56
CA PHE A 34 -2.83 -10.29 -3.47
C PHE A 34 -2.10 -10.77 -4.71
N LYS A 35 -1.16 -11.73 -4.57
CA LYS A 35 -0.48 -12.36 -5.71
C LYS A 35 -1.48 -13.06 -6.63
N ASP A 36 -2.46 -13.76 -6.06
CA ASP A 36 -3.55 -14.43 -6.78
C ASP A 36 -4.40 -13.43 -7.56
N LEU A 37 -4.80 -12.31 -6.94
CA LEU A 37 -5.58 -11.26 -7.61
C LEU A 37 -4.78 -10.61 -8.74
N LEU A 38 -3.49 -10.35 -8.55
CA LEU A 38 -2.61 -9.84 -9.61
C LEU A 38 -2.48 -10.84 -10.77
N SER A 39 -2.43 -12.13 -10.47
CA SER A 39 -2.43 -13.20 -11.48
C SER A 39 -3.73 -13.19 -12.29
N GLN A 40 -4.89 -13.12 -11.61
CA GLN A 40 -6.21 -13.04 -12.24
C GLN A 40 -6.38 -11.79 -13.11
N LEU A 41 -5.83 -10.64 -12.69
CA LEU A 41 -5.88 -9.41 -13.48
C LEU A 41 -5.02 -9.54 -14.74
N LYS A 42 -3.80 -10.10 -14.61
CA LYS A 42 -2.91 -10.35 -15.74
C LYS A 42 -3.55 -11.31 -16.75
N SER A 43 -4.12 -12.42 -16.29
CA SER A 43 -4.78 -13.39 -17.17
C SER A 43 -5.97 -12.80 -17.92
N GLN A 44 -6.74 -11.89 -17.28
CA GLN A 44 -7.81 -11.15 -17.95
C GLN A 44 -7.28 -10.20 -19.02
N SER A 45 -6.18 -9.49 -18.74
CA SER A 45 -5.56 -8.59 -19.72
C SER A 45 -4.98 -9.34 -20.93
N THR A 46 -4.48 -10.57 -20.74
CA THR A 46 -3.94 -11.39 -21.83
C THR A 46 -5.00 -12.22 -22.57
N GLY A 47 -6.18 -12.45 -21.96
CA GLY A 47 -7.26 -13.27 -22.51
C GLY A 47 -8.46 -12.48 -23.07
N GLY A 48 -8.55 -11.18 -22.79
CA GLY A 48 -9.69 -10.32 -23.18
C GLY A 48 -9.76 -9.90 -24.65
N GLY A 49 -8.89 -10.44 -25.52
CA GLY A 49 -8.87 -10.13 -26.95
C GLY A 49 -9.56 -11.14 -27.87
N SER A 50 -10.07 -12.27 -27.36
CA SER A 50 -10.48 -13.39 -28.22
C SER A 50 -11.89 -13.96 -27.98
N ASP A 51 -12.77 -13.28 -27.23
CA ASP A 51 -14.15 -13.73 -27.03
C ASP A 51 -15.21 -12.64 -27.29
N ALA A 52 -14.96 -11.78 -28.28
CA ALA A 52 -15.94 -10.83 -28.84
C ALA A 52 -16.38 -11.22 -30.26
N SER A 53 -16.29 -12.50 -30.62
CA SER A 53 -16.76 -13.02 -31.91
C SER A 53 -17.19 -14.48 -31.78
N ARG A 54 -18.31 -14.70 -31.09
CA ARG A 54 -19.17 -15.86 -31.37
C ARG A 54 -20.63 -15.58 -31.05
#